data_AF-A0A6L7IMU4-F1
#
_entry.id   AF-A0A6L7IMU4-F1
#
_cell.length_a   1.000
_cell.length_b   1.000
_cell.length_c   1.000
_cell.angle_alpha   90.00
_cell.angle_beta   90.00
_cell.angle_gamma   90.00
#
_symmetry.space_group_name_H-M   'P 1'
#
loop_
_entity.id
_entity.type
_entity.pdbx_description
1 polymer ?
#
loop_
_entity_poly.entity_id
_entity_poly.type
_entity_poly.pdbx_seq_one_letter_code
_entity_poly.pdbx_strand_id
1 'polypeptide(L)'
;MKKSANGNMYEVALDEAWELFGEHLDGARSALVCVTSAQTLSERSRAALDSAMASLGYGSGACTFATVEGLDDQALFLLIEGLDPLCLIAADQAAAQALGRAFRCDVALGKPGRAFGRCVVAFRDFDAMLDDGQDKQVAWALLKKLPRFGE
;
A
#
# COMPACT_ATOMS: atom_id res chain seq x y z
N MET A 1 -30.24 12.09 24.41
CA MET A 1 -28.85 12.45 24.74
C MET A 1 -28.05 12.43 23.44
N LYS A 2 -27.68 13.60 22.88
CA LYS A 2 -26.78 13.61 21.71
C LYS A 2 -25.43 13.11 22.20
N LYS A 3 -24.96 11.96 21.69
CA LYS A 3 -23.55 11.57 21.86
C LYS A 3 -22.73 12.73 21.30
N SER A 4 -21.91 13.34 22.15
CA SER A 4 -20.88 14.27 21.68
C SER A 4 -20.05 13.53 20.64
N ALA A 5 -19.93 14.10 19.44
CA ALA A 5 -18.99 13.60 18.44
C ALA A 5 -17.59 13.94 18.96
N ASN A 6 -17.07 13.10 19.87
CA ASN A 6 -15.68 13.15 20.32
C ASN A 6 -14.73 12.47 19.32
N GLY A 7 -15.24 12.04 18.15
CA GLY A 7 -14.44 11.48 17.07
C GLY A 7 -13.89 12.59 16.18
N ASN A 8 -12.61 12.48 15.81
CA ASN A 8 -12.03 13.29 14.76
C ASN A 8 -12.79 13.01 13.45
N MET A 9 -13.51 14.00 12.91
CA MET A 9 -14.29 13.83 11.68
C MET A 9 -13.43 13.35 10.50
N TYR A 10 -12.13 13.67 10.51
CA TYR A 10 -11.18 13.26 9.48
C TYR A 10 -10.79 11.78 9.55
N GLU A 11 -11.11 11.08 10.64
CA GLU A 11 -10.78 9.66 10.83
C GLU A 11 -11.97 8.73 10.52
N VAL A 12 -13.17 9.27 10.25
CA VAL A 12 -14.38 8.44 10.06
C VAL A 12 -14.21 7.43 8.93
N ALA A 13 -13.71 7.85 7.76
CA ALA A 13 -13.49 6.95 6.64
C ALA A 13 -12.42 5.89 6.93
N LEU A 14 -11.39 6.26 7.69
CA LEU A 14 -10.35 5.35 8.14
C LEU A 14 -10.91 4.32 9.12
N ASP A 15 -11.72 4.76 10.07
CA ASP A 15 -12.37 3.90 11.05
C ASP A 15 -13.30 2.88 10.37
N GLU A 16 -14.14 3.35 9.47
CA GLU A 16 -15.04 2.51 8.67
C GLU A 16 -14.27 1.49 7.81
N ALA A 17 -13.14 1.90 7.20
CA ALA A 17 -12.30 1.00 6.42
C ALA A 17 -11.71 -0.13 7.28
N TRP A 18 -11.20 0.19 8.46
CA TRP A 18 -10.66 -0.83 9.37
C TRP A 18 -11.74 -1.71 10.00
N GLU A 19 -12.94 -1.18 10.25
CA GLU A 19 -14.08 -1.97 10.70
C GLU A 19 -14.56 -2.95 9.61
N LEU A 20 -14.61 -2.50 8.36
CA LEU A 20 -15.12 -3.30 7.24
C LEU A 20 -14.10 -4.29 6.68
N PHE A 21 -12.81 -3.92 6.66
CA PHE A 21 -11.75 -4.67 5.98
C PHE A 21 -10.64 -5.15 6.92
N GLY A 22 -10.85 -5.14 8.23
CA GLY A 22 -9.82 -5.50 9.21
C GLY A 22 -9.15 -6.86 8.99
N GLU A 23 -9.85 -7.84 8.42
CA GLU A 23 -9.27 -9.15 8.07
C GLU A 23 -8.24 -9.09 6.94
N HIS A 24 -8.28 -8.04 6.12
CA HIS A 24 -7.36 -7.81 5.01
C HIS A 24 -6.19 -6.89 5.39
N LEU A 25 -6.27 -6.21 6.54
CA LEU A 25 -5.39 -5.11 6.91
C LEU A 25 -4.46 -5.47 8.07
N ASP A 26 -3.21 -5.02 7.96
CA ASP A 26 -2.20 -5.13 9.01
C ASP A 26 -1.22 -3.94 8.95
N GLY A 27 -0.36 -3.79 9.96
CA GLY A 27 0.63 -2.73 10.04
C GLY A 27 0.07 -1.45 10.66
N ALA A 28 0.58 -0.30 10.21
CA ALA A 28 0.19 0.98 10.79
C ALA A 28 -1.25 1.36 10.40
N ARG A 29 -2.03 1.81 11.39
CA ARG A 29 -3.44 2.18 11.18
C ARG A 29 -3.62 3.35 10.22
N SER A 30 -2.90 4.45 10.47
CA SER A 30 -2.98 5.71 9.72
C SER A 30 -1.69 5.91 8.94
N ALA A 31 -1.40 5.01 8.01
CA ALA A 31 -0.14 5.01 7.27
C ALA A 31 -0.23 5.85 5.99
N LEU A 32 0.90 6.45 5.60
CA LEU A 32 0.98 7.25 4.37
C LEU A 32 1.19 6.37 3.11
N VAL A 33 1.46 5.07 3.30
CA VAL A 33 1.75 4.12 2.23
C VAL A 33 0.87 2.90 2.43
N CYS A 34 0.16 2.49 1.38
CA CYS A 34 -0.53 1.20 1.36
C CYS A 34 0.23 0.24 0.44
N VAL A 35 0.63 -0.89 1.01
CA VAL A 35 1.24 -2.01 0.30
C VAL A 35 0.16 -3.06 0.08
N THR A 36 -0.16 -3.32 -1.18
CA THR A 36 -1.10 -4.38 -1.58
C THR A 36 -0.34 -5.63 -1.99
N SER A 37 -0.85 -6.79 -1.61
CA SER A 37 -0.31 -8.09 -2.02
C SER A 37 -1.44 -9.10 -2.20
N ALA A 38 -1.24 -10.10 -3.05
CA ALA A 38 -2.20 -11.17 -3.24
C ALA A 38 -2.42 -11.95 -1.95
N GLN A 39 -1.34 -12.22 -1.22
CA GLN A 39 -1.33 -12.96 0.04
C GLN A 39 -0.56 -12.18 1.10
N THR A 40 -0.65 -12.60 2.37
CA THR A 40 0.14 -12.01 3.46
C THR A 40 1.63 -12.05 3.15
N LEU A 41 2.26 -10.87 3.09
CA LEU A 41 3.71 -10.76 2.89
C LEU A 41 4.51 -11.33 4.06
N SER A 42 5.68 -11.89 3.75
CA SER A 42 6.66 -12.31 4.75
C SER A 42 7.09 -11.14 5.66
N GLU A 43 7.47 -11.44 6.90
CA GLU A 43 8.01 -10.44 7.83
C GLU A 43 9.23 -9.72 7.24
N ARG A 44 10.08 -10.45 6.49
CA ARG A 44 11.24 -9.90 5.79
C ARG A 44 10.82 -8.85 4.75
N SER A 45 9.81 -9.14 3.95
CA SER A 45 9.30 -8.20 2.94
C SER A 45 8.67 -6.96 3.59
N ARG A 46 7.86 -7.15 4.64
CA ARG A 46 7.25 -6.06 5.39
C ARG A 46 8.31 -5.13 6.01
N ALA A 47 9.30 -5.70 6.70
CA ALA A 47 10.40 -4.94 7.30
C ALA A 47 11.24 -4.20 6.25
N ALA A 48 11.49 -4.82 5.08
CA ALA A 48 12.22 -4.19 4.00
C ALA A 48 11.46 -2.97 3.41
N LEU A 49 10.15 -3.09 3.24
CA LEU A 49 9.29 -2.00 2.74
C LEU A 49 9.21 -0.86 3.75
N ASP A 50 8.97 -1.15 5.02
CA ASP A 50 8.97 -0.13 6.07
C ASP A 50 10.31 0.59 6.16
N SER A 51 11.43 -0.14 6.10
CA SER A 51 12.76 0.46 6.08
C SER A 51 12.99 1.34 4.86
N ALA A 52 12.53 0.90 3.67
CA ALA A 52 12.61 1.70 2.47
C ALA A 52 11.80 2.99 2.57
N MET A 53 10.56 2.93 3.07
CA MET A 53 9.71 4.11 3.24
C MET A 53 10.27 5.07 4.30
N ALA A 54 10.80 4.55 5.40
CA ALA A 54 11.51 5.37 6.39
C ALA A 54 12.69 6.12 5.75
N SER A 55 13.48 5.47 4.88
CA SER A 55 14.61 6.08 4.17
C SER A 55 14.20 7.18 3.17
N LEU A 56 12.93 7.18 2.74
CA LEU A 56 12.36 8.21 1.87
C LEU A 56 11.68 9.35 2.66
N GLY A 57 11.73 9.31 4.00
CA GLY A 57 11.22 10.37 4.87
C GLY A 57 9.77 10.20 5.35
N TYR A 58 9.17 9.02 5.16
CA TYR A 58 7.79 8.75 5.62
C TYR A 58 7.72 8.41 7.13
N GLY A 59 8.86 8.19 7.78
CA GLY A 59 8.95 7.76 9.17
C GLY A 59 8.88 6.24 9.36
N SER A 60 9.04 5.79 10.60
CA SER A 60 8.89 4.39 10.99
C SER A 60 7.40 4.00 11.05
N GLY A 61 7.05 2.79 10.59
CA GLY A 61 5.66 2.35 10.56
C GLY A 61 4.84 3.13 9.53
N ALA A 62 5.42 3.38 8.36
CA ALA A 62 4.81 4.16 7.30
C ALA A 62 3.88 3.34 6.40
N CYS A 63 3.82 2.02 6.59
CA CYS A 63 3.05 1.10 5.75
C CYS A 63 1.82 0.51 6.48
N THR A 64 0.69 0.53 5.78
CA THR A 64 -0.41 -0.42 5.97
C THR A 64 -0.27 -1.51 4.92
N PHE A 65 -0.41 -2.77 5.31
CA PHE A 65 -0.37 -3.92 4.42
C PHE A 65 -1.80 -4.43 4.17
N ALA A 66 -2.21 -4.50 2.91
CA ALA A 66 -3.54 -4.90 2.48
C ALA A 66 -3.48 -6.16 1.60
N THR A 67 -4.09 -7.25 2.05
CA THR A 67 -4.19 -8.49 1.26
C THR A 67 -5.42 -8.39 0.35
N VAL A 68 -5.25 -8.55 -0.96
CA VAL A 68 -6.33 -8.34 -1.95
C VAL A 68 -7.15 -9.61 -2.23
N GLU A 69 -6.67 -10.79 -1.84
CA GLU A 69 -7.41 -12.05 -1.99
C GLU A 69 -8.78 -11.94 -1.31
N GLY A 70 -9.85 -12.32 -2.02
CA GLY A 70 -11.22 -12.26 -1.52
C GLY A 70 -11.95 -10.92 -1.71
N LEU A 71 -11.24 -9.85 -2.10
CA LEU A 71 -11.86 -8.57 -2.42
C LEU A 71 -12.25 -8.48 -3.90
N ASP A 72 -13.46 -8.00 -4.17
CA ASP A 72 -13.82 -7.54 -5.51
C ASP A 72 -13.26 -6.13 -5.81
N ASP A 73 -13.37 -5.70 -7.07
CA ASP A 73 -12.78 -4.44 -7.51
C ASP A 73 -13.37 -3.22 -6.77
N GLN A 74 -14.65 -3.27 -6.37
CA GLN A 74 -15.32 -2.18 -5.65
C GLN A 74 -14.92 -2.16 -4.16
N ALA A 75 -14.81 -3.33 -3.53
CA ALA A 75 -14.36 -3.48 -2.16
C ALA A 75 -12.90 -3.00 -2.01
N LEU A 76 -12.02 -3.39 -2.94
CA LEU A 76 -10.64 -2.89 -2.96
C LEU A 76 -10.58 -1.38 -3.16
N PHE A 77 -11.42 -0.81 -4.04
CA PHE A 77 -11.51 0.64 -4.21
C PHE A 77 -11.91 1.33 -2.89
N LEU A 78 -12.95 0.85 -2.21
CA LEU A 78 -13.42 1.41 -0.94
C LEU A 78 -12.37 1.28 0.17
N LEU A 79 -11.68 0.14 0.26
CA LEU A 79 -10.60 -0.08 1.20
C LEU A 79 -9.51 0.97 1.03
N ILE A 80 -9.00 1.16 -0.19
CA ILE A 80 -7.89 2.09 -0.44
C ILE A 80 -8.34 3.54 -0.26
N GLU A 81 -9.55 3.92 -0.70
CA GLU A 81 -10.06 5.28 -0.50
C GLU A 81 -10.34 5.58 0.98
N GLY A 82 -10.74 4.59 1.77
CA GLY A 82 -10.94 4.76 3.20
C GLY A 82 -9.63 4.88 3.99
N LEU A 83 -8.57 4.18 3.56
CA LEU A 83 -7.22 4.37 4.10
C LEU A 83 -6.59 5.71 3.68
N ASP A 84 -6.96 6.21 2.50
CA ASP A 84 -6.41 7.40 1.83
C ASP A 84 -4.87 7.54 1.87
N PRO A 85 -4.12 6.54 1.36
CA PRO A 85 -2.66 6.60 1.37
C PRO A 85 -2.13 7.62 0.34
N LEU A 86 -0.94 8.17 0.59
CA LEU A 86 -0.24 9.03 -0.38
C LEU A 86 0.40 8.22 -1.52
N CYS A 87 0.86 7.01 -1.21
CA CYS A 87 1.53 6.11 -2.15
C CYS A 87 0.96 4.70 -2.08
N LEU A 88 0.95 4.04 -3.25
CA LEU A 88 0.58 2.64 -3.40
C LEU A 88 1.80 1.82 -3.82
N ILE A 89 1.94 0.64 -3.22
CA ILE A 89 2.92 -0.35 -3.64
C ILE A 89 2.16 -1.64 -3.93
N ALA A 90 2.24 -2.16 -5.16
CA ALA A 90 1.79 -3.51 -5.45
C ALA A 90 2.98 -4.46 -5.30
N ALA A 91 2.98 -5.29 -4.26
CA ALA A 91 4.08 -6.19 -3.95
C ALA A 91 4.19 -7.35 -4.95
N ASP A 92 3.13 -7.65 -5.70
CA ASP A 92 3.12 -8.71 -6.70
C ASP A 92 2.19 -8.37 -7.87
N GLN A 93 2.29 -9.19 -8.93
CA GLN A 93 1.54 -8.99 -10.17
C GLN A 93 0.02 -9.06 -9.96
N ALA A 94 -0.47 -9.92 -9.08
CA ALA A 94 -1.92 -10.09 -8.87
C ALA A 94 -2.50 -8.87 -8.13
N ALA A 95 -1.78 -8.32 -7.15
CA ALA A 95 -2.13 -7.06 -6.51
C ALA A 95 -2.10 -5.89 -7.50
N ALA A 96 -1.11 -5.83 -8.39
CA ALA A 96 -1.03 -4.78 -9.42
C ALA A 96 -2.24 -4.83 -10.37
N GLN A 97 -2.64 -6.03 -10.79
CA GLN A 97 -3.82 -6.24 -11.62
C GLN A 97 -5.12 -5.87 -10.88
N ALA A 98 -5.23 -6.23 -9.60
CA ALA A 98 -6.39 -5.88 -8.78
C ALA A 98 -6.53 -4.36 -8.62
N LEU A 99 -5.44 -3.67 -8.29
CA LEU A 99 -5.41 -2.20 -8.25
C LEU A 99 -5.79 -1.59 -9.60
N GLY A 100 -5.27 -2.12 -10.71
CA GLY A 100 -5.59 -1.63 -12.05
C GLY A 100 -7.07 -1.73 -12.40
N ARG A 101 -7.74 -2.82 -11.98
CA ARG A 101 -9.20 -2.96 -12.15
C ARG A 101 -9.98 -2.03 -11.23
N ALA A 102 -9.64 -1.98 -9.94
CA ALA A 102 -10.30 -1.14 -8.95
C ALA A 102 -10.26 0.34 -9.33
N PHE A 103 -9.10 0.84 -9.78
CA PHE A 103 -8.91 2.23 -10.20
C PHE A 103 -9.13 2.49 -11.70
N ARG A 104 -9.44 1.44 -12.47
CA ARG A 104 -9.67 1.49 -13.93
C ARG A 104 -8.51 2.19 -14.67
N CYS A 105 -7.29 1.87 -14.27
CA CYS A 105 -6.06 2.41 -14.86
C CYS A 105 -4.99 1.33 -15.03
N ASP A 106 -3.97 1.60 -15.84
CA ASP A 106 -2.83 0.70 -15.95
C ASP A 106 -1.88 0.85 -14.74
N VAL A 107 -1.53 -0.28 -14.11
CA VAL A 107 -0.55 -0.37 -13.02
C VAL A 107 0.59 -1.25 -13.51
N ALA A 108 1.50 -0.64 -14.27
CA ALA A 108 2.58 -1.35 -14.95
C ALA A 108 3.67 -1.83 -13.98
N LEU A 109 4.10 -3.08 -14.14
CA LEU A 109 5.20 -3.66 -13.37
C LEU A 109 6.54 -2.98 -13.71
N GLY A 110 7.39 -2.82 -12.69
CA GLY A 110 8.77 -2.38 -12.87
C GLY A 110 8.93 -0.89 -13.22
N LYS A 111 7.85 -0.11 -13.24
CA LYS A 111 7.86 1.31 -13.61
C LYS A 111 7.03 2.12 -12.61
N PRO A 112 7.43 3.38 -12.31
CA PRO A 112 6.57 4.27 -11.56
C PRO A 112 5.35 4.68 -12.40
N GLY A 113 4.21 4.85 -11.73
CA GLY A 113 2.96 5.26 -12.35
C GLY A 113 2.12 6.13 -11.42
N ARG A 114 0.87 6.37 -11.84
CA ARG A 114 -0.13 7.10 -11.08
C ARG A 114 -1.43 6.31 -11.06
N ALA A 115 -2.01 6.11 -9.88
CA ALA A 115 -3.34 5.53 -9.72
C ALA A 115 -4.19 6.51 -8.93
N PHE A 116 -5.23 7.08 -9.57
CA PHE A 116 -6.17 8.00 -8.93
C PHE A 116 -5.48 9.17 -8.17
N GLY A 117 -4.42 9.73 -8.75
CA GLY A 117 -3.64 10.84 -8.16
C GLY A 117 -2.49 10.42 -7.24
N ARG A 118 -2.45 9.16 -6.79
CA ARG A 118 -1.39 8.59 -5.93
C ARG A 118 -0.22 8.09 -6.75
N CYS A 119 0.99 8.20 -6.21
CA CYS A 119 2.16 7.55 -6.81
C CYS A 119 2.07 6.05 -6.60
N VAL A 120 2.31 5.26 -7.65
CA VAL A 120 2.29 3.80 -7.56
C VAL A 120 3.57 3.19 -8.14
N VAL A 121 4.05 2.14 -7.50
CA VAL A 121 5.04 1.21 -8.07
C VAL A 121 4.53 -0.21 -7.90
N ALA A 122 4.87 -1.09 -8.84
CA ALA A 122 4.43 -2.47 -8.83
C ALA A 122 5.58 -3.44 -9.14
N PHE A 123 5.61 -4.55 -8.41
CA PHE A 123 6.59 -5.62 -8.55
C PHE A 123 5.93 -6.85 -9.14
N ARG A 124 6.74 -7.69 -9.82
CA ARG A 124 6.27 -9.00 -10.27
C ARG A 124 6.05 -9.94 -9.08
N ASP A 125 6.99 -9.91 -8.13
CA ASP A 125 7.00 -10.67 -6.88
C ASP A 125 8.11 -10.05 -6.00
N PHE A 126 7.75 -9.15 -5.09
CA PHE A 126 8.72 -8.43 -4.28
C PHE A 126 9.47 -9.38 -3.33
N ASP A 127 8.80 -10.38 -2.76
CA ASP A 127 9.39 -11.29 -1.78
C ASP A 127 10.46 -12.16 -2.42
N ALA A 128 10.15 -12.78 -3.58
CA ALA A 128 11.13 -13.55 -4.33
C ALA A 128 12.28 -12.69 -4.87
N MET A 129 12.01 -11.43 -5.23
CA MET A 129 13.06 -10.50 -5.66
C MET A 129 14.07 -10.18 -4.55
N LEU A 130 13.75 -10.40 -3.27
CA LEU A 130 14.71 -10.17 -2.19
C LEU A 130 15.81 -11.23 -2.12
N ASP A 131 15.58 -12.42 -2.70
CA ASP A 131 16.51 -13.55 -2.65
C ASP A 131 17.60 -13.49 -3.72
N ASP A 132 17.37 -12.73 -4.79
CA ASP A 132 18.38 -12.47 -5.82
C ASP A 132 18.98 -11.07 -5.68
N GLY A 133 20.32 -10.99 -5.76
CA GLY A 133 21.05 -9.75 -5.54
C GLY A 133 20.77 -8.68 -6.61
N GLN A 134 20.59 -9.09 -7.87
CA GLN A 134 20.31 -8.18 -8.98
C GLN A 134 18.87 -7.69 -8.92
N ASP A 135 17.91 -8.58 -8.70
CA ASP A 135 16.50 -8.23 -8.57
C ASP A 135 16.23 -7.34 -7.36
N LYS A 136 16.89 -7.60 -6.23
CA LYS A 136 16.84 -6.71 -5.07
C LYS A 136 17.28 -5.29 -5.41
N GLN A 137 18.35 -5.13 -6.20
CA GLN A 137 18.78 -3.80 -6.64
C GLN A 137 17.75 -3.13 -7.54
N VAL A 138 17.12 -3.88 -8.45
CA VAL A 138 16.02 -3.38 -9.29
C VAL A 138 14.84 -2.93 -8.43
N ALA A 139 14.46 -3.72 -7.43
CA ALA A 139 13.38 -3.35 -6.52
C ALA A 139 13.68 -2.06 -5.76
N TRP A 140 14.92 -1.89 -5.30
CA TRP A 140 15.35 -0.70 -4.54
C TRP A 140 15.39 0.53 -5.43
N ALA A 141 15.84 0.37 -6.69
CA ALA A 141 15.82 1.44 -7.67
C ALA A 141 14.39 1.90 -7.99
N LEU A 142 13.42 0.98 -8.01
CA LEU A 142 12.02 1.30 -8.23
C LEU A 142 11.37 1.99 -7.02
N LEU A 143 11.59 1.51 -5.79
CA LEU A 143 11.10 2.17 -4.57
C LEU A 143 11.59 3.62 -4.47
N LYS A 144 12.84 3.89 -4.85
CA LYS A 144 13.42 5.24 -4.91
C LYS A 144 12.76 6.19 -5.92
N LYS A 145 11.85 5.70 -6.78
CA LYS A 145 11.05 6.54 -7.68
C LYS A 145 9.80 7.12 -7.01
N LEU A 146 9.44 6.66 -5.81
CA LEU A 146 8.38 7.27 -5.01
C LEU A 146 8.81 8.66 -4.49
N PRO A 147 7.86 9.56 -4.19
CA PRO A 147 8.15 10.88 -3.62
C PRO A 147 8.96 10.76 -2.33
N ARG A 148 9.84 11.74 -2.10
CA ARG A 148 10.57 11.91 -0.85
C ARG A 148 9.93 13.01 -0.01
N PHE A 149 9.97 12.84 1.30
CA PHE A 149 9.50 13.84 2.26
C PHE A 149 10.63 14.28 3.19
N GLY A 150 10.56 15.53 3.66
CA GLY A 150 11.53 16.07 4.62
C GLY A 150 12.86 16.55 4.03
N GLU A 151 12.89 16.90 2.74
CA GLU A 151 13.96 17.74 2.16
C GLU A 151 13.64 19.24 2.34
#